data_AF-A0A428Q1D3-F1
#
_entry.id   AF-A0A428Q1D3-F1
#
_cell.length_a   1.000
_cell.length_b   1.000
_cell.length_c   1.000
_cell.angle_alpha   90.00
_cell.angle_beta   90.00
_cell.angle_gamma   90.00
#
_symmetry.space_group_name_H-M   'P 1'
#
loop_
_entity.id
_entity.type
_entity.pdbx_description
1 polymer ?
#
loop_
_entity_poly.entity_id
_entity_poly.type
_entity_poly.pdbx_seq_one_letter_code
_entity_poly.pdbx_strand_id
1 'polypeptide(L)'
;MSDSDPPPPTQPSLPWRMTSTALMGCVSMLTRGFMYGLNDLEVRGLDGLLGVLERRKTQGRERGLLTVCNHVAVLDDPLIWGILPFRYAFDGANMRWGLGAHDICFKNK
;
A
#
# COMPACT_ATOMS: atom_id res chain seq x y z
N MET A 1 21.07 6.80 -32.98
CA MET A 1 20.78 6.93 -31.53
C MET A 1 20.26 5.57 -31.08
N SER A 2 21.03 4.81 -30.31
CA SER A 2 20.61 3.49 -29.83
C SER A 2 19.79 3.71 -28.54
N ASP A 3 18.47 3.56 -28.62
CA ASP A 3 17.61 3.43 -27.43
C ASP A 3 17.92 2.10 -26.77
N SER A 4 18.90 2.09 -25.86
CA SER A 4 19.08 0.99 -24.93
C SER A 4 18.03 1.13 -23.84
N ASP A 5 17.08 0.20 -23.79
CA ASP A 5 16.11 0.12 -22.69
C ASP A 5 16.83 0.18 -21.33
N PRO A 6 16.30 0.93 -20.35
CA PRO A 6 16.89 0.98 -19.03
C PRO A 6 16.94 -0.44 -18.42
N PRO A 7 17.98 -0.78 -17.64
CA PRO A 7 18.06 -2.08 -16.99
C PRO A 7 16.81 -2.29 -16.10
N PRO A 8 16.31 -3.54 -16.03
CA PRO A 8 15.13 -3.83 -15.23
C PRO A 8 15.39 -3.46 -13.76
N PRO A 9 14.38 -2.94 -13.04
CA PRO A 9 14.53 -2.58 -11.64
C PRO A 9 14.98 -3.79 -10.81
N THR A 10 15.98 -3.57 -9.94
CA THR A 10 16.55 -4.61 -9.09
C THR A 10 15.48 -5.20 -8.16
N GLN A 11 15.27 -6.52 -8.22
CA GLN A 11 14.37 -7.19 -7.30
C GLN A 11 15.06 -7.36 -5.95
N PRO A 12 14.42 -6.93 -4.84
CA PRO A 12 14.99 -7.11 -3.52
C PRO A 12 15.08 -8.61 -3.16
N SER A 13 16.02 -8.93 -2.27
CA SER A 13 16.27 -10.31 -1.83
C SER A 13 15.04 -10.93 -1.16
N LEU A 14 14.96 -12.27 -1.18
CA LEU A 14 13.85 -13.00 -0.56
C LEU A 14 13.65 -12.65 0.92
N PRO A 15 14.70 -12.58 1.77
CA PRO A 15 14.55 -12.19 3.17
C PRO A 15 13.96 -10.78 3.30
N TRP A 16 14.38 -9.83 2.47
CA TRP A 16 13.84 -8.47 2.48
C TRP A 16 12.33 -8.46 2.20
N ARG A 17 11.90 -9.21 1.18
CA ARG A 17 10.48 -9.32 0.80
C ARG A 17 9.64 -9.96 1.91
N MET A 18 10.16 -11.01 2.54
CA MET A 18 9.49 -11.69 3.64
C MET A 18 9.36 -10.77 4.86
N THR A 19 10.44 -10.13 5.29
CA THR A 19 10.43 -9.20 6.42
C THR A 19 9.54 -8.00 6.15
N SER A 20 9.57 -7.45 4.92
CA SER A 20 8.68 -6.35 4.53
C SER A 20 7.21 -6.76 4.62
N THR A 21 6.87 -7.94 4.09
CA THR A 21 5.49 -8.46 4.13
C THR A 21 5.02 -8.70 5.56
N ALA A 22 5.88 -9.26 6.42
CA ALA A 22 5.58 -9.46 7.83
C ALA A 22 5.34 -8.13 8.55
N LEU A 23 6.21 -7.12 8.33
CA LEU A 23 6.06 -5.79 8.93
C LEU A 23 4.75 -5.13 8.51
N MET A 24 4.48 -5.10 7.20
CA MET A 24 3.25 -4.54 6.64
C MET A 24 1.99 -5.24 7.18
N GLY A 25 2.02 -6.58 7.29
CA GLY A 25 0.96 -7.38 7.89
C GLY A 25 0.73 -7.05 9.37
N CYS A 26 1.80 -6.98 10.17
CA CYS A 26 1.73 -6.61 11.59
C CYS A 26 1.17 -5.21 11.80
N VAL A 27 1.63 -4.22 11.04
CA VAL A 27 1.12 -2.85 11.14
C VAL A 27 -0.36 -2.81 10.79
N SER A 28 -0.78 -3.50 9.72
CA SER A 28 -2.20 -3.58 9.32
C SER A 28 -3.08 -4.24 10.40
N MET A 29 -2.56 -5.25 11.10
CA MET A 29 -3.28 -5.88 12.22
C MET A 29 -3.45 -4.92 13.40
N LEU A 30 -2.38 -4.21 13.77
CA LEU A 30 -2.42 -3.24 14.87
C LEU A 30 -3.35 -2.06 14.55
N THR A 31 -3.28 -1.52 13.33
CA THR A 31 -4.12 -0.38 12.92
C THR A 31 -5.58 -0.77 12.82
N ARG A 32 -5.89 -1.97 12.31
CA ARG A 32 -7.24 -2.51 12.33
C ARG A 32 -7.76 -2.70 13.75
N GLY A 33 -6.97 -3.28 14.65
CA GLY A 33 -7.32 -3.45 16.05
C GLY A 33 -7.62 -2.12 16.74
N PHE A 34 -6.78 -1.11 16.49
CA PHE A 34 -7.00 0.25 16.97
C PHE A 34 -8.29 0.86 16.42
N MET A 35 -8.51 0.82 15.10
CA MET A 35 -9.67 1.47 14.48
C MET A 35 -11.00 0.81 14.82
N TYR A 36 -11.08 -0.53 14.78
CA TYR A 36 -12.34 -1.24 15.07
C TYR A 36 -12.55 -1.51 16.57
N GLY A 37 -11.49 -1.48 17.37
CA GLY A 37 -11.57 -1.78 18.81
C GLY A 37 -11.63 -0.56 19.71
N LEU A 38 -10.97 0.54 19.32
CA LEU A 38 -10.82 1.74 20.17
C LEU A 38 -11.44 3.00 19.56
N ASN A 39 -12.08 2.90 18.39
CA ASN A 39 -12.69 4.04 17.71
C ASN A 39 -14.04 3.65 17.09
N ASP A 40 -14.88 4.66 16.84
CA ASP A 40 -16.07 4.51 16.01
C ASP A 40 -15.70 4.77 14.54
N LEU A 41 -15.59 3.70 13.76
CA LEU A 41 -15.17 3.74 12.37
C LEU A 41 -16.39 3.69 11.43
N GLU A 42 -16.53 4.72 10.57
CA GLU A 42 -17.45 4.69 9.43
C GLU A 42 -16.65 4.59 8.12
N VAL A 43 -16.98 3.58 7.29
CA VAL A 43 -16.36 3.40 5.96
C VAL A 43 -17.46 3.39 4.91
N ARG A 44 -17.36 4.26 3.91
CA ARG A 44 -18.28 4.34 2.78
C ARG A 44 -17.62 3.87 1.49
N GLY A 45 -18.32 3.06 0.70
CA GLY A 45 -17.87 2.63 -0.63
C GLY A 45 -16.73 1.60 -0.64
N LEU A 46 -16.47 0.93 0.49
CA LEU A 46 -15.41 -0.08 0.60
C LEU A 46 -15.59 -1.21 -0.41
N ASP A 47 -16.81 -1.71 -0.61
CA ASP A 47 -17.08 -2.80 -1.56
C ASP A 47 -16.71 -2.42 -3.00
N GLY A 48 -16.90 -1.16 -3.38
CA GLY A 48 -16.47 -0.64 -4.68
C GLY A 48 -14.95 -0.72 -4.84
N LEU A 49 -14.20 -0.28 -3.83
CA LEU A 49 -12.75 -0.37 -3.81
C LEU A 49 -12.29 -1.84 -3.89
N LEU A 50 -12.83 -2.71 -3.04
CA LEU A 50 -12.49 -4.14 -3.03
C LEU A 50 -12.79 -4.81 -4.37
N GLY A 51 -13.92 -4.49 -4.99
CA GLY A 51 -14.28 -4.98 -6.31
C GLY A 51 -13.31 -4.54 -7.41
N VAL A 52 -12.82 -3.29 -7.36
CA VAL A 52 -11.76 -2.81 -8.27
C VAL A 52 -10.46 -3.57 -8.03
N LEU A 53 -10.05 -3.75 -6.77
CA LEU A 53 -8.83 -4.49 -6.43
C LEU A 53 -8.87 -5.94 -6.92
N GLU A 54 -10.02 -6.62 -6.75
CA GLU A 54 -10.18 -8.02 -7.16
C GLU A 54 -10.15 -8.19 -8.69
N ARG A 55 -10.84 -7.30 -9.43
CA ARG A 55 -10.79 -7.31 -10.90
C ARG A 55 -9.36 -7.13 -11.41
N ARG A 56 -8.59 -6.23 -10.80
CA ARG A 56 -7.17 -6.01 -11.17
C ARG A 56 -6.28 -7.22 -10.91
N LYS A 57 -6.62 -8.04 -9.90
CA LYS A 57 -5.87 -9.25 -9.59
C LYS A 57 -6.18 -10.39 -10.57
N THR A 58 -7.44 -10.51 -10.99
CA THR A 58 -7.94 -11.61 -11.83
C THR A 58 -7.80 -11.35 -13.33
N GLN A 59 -8.04 -10.12 -13.78
CA GLN A 59 -8.07 -9.75 -15.20
C GLN A 59 -6.78 -9.09 -15.70
N GLY A 60 -5.82 -8.87 -14.80
CA GLY A 60 -4.57 -8.16 -15.12
C GLY A 60 -4.62 -6.66 -14.82
N ARG A 61 -3.44 -6.04 -14.83
CA ARG A 61 -3.21 -4.64 -14.44
C ARG A 61 -3.03 -3.73 -15.67
N GLU A 62 -4.02 -3.68 -16.54
CA GLU A 62 -3.96 -2.89 -17.79
C GLU A 62 -3.92 -1.38 -17.57
N ARG A 63 -4.51 -0.89 -16.47
CA ARG A 63 -4.53 0.54 -16.10
C ARG A 63 -4.03 0.73 -14.68
N GLY A 64 -3.52 1.91 -14.32
CA GLY A 64 -3.22 2.27 -12.94
C GLY A 64 -4.51 2.50 -12.12
N LEU A 65 -4.48 2.24 -10.82
CA LEU A 65 -5.48 2.71 -9.87
C LEU A 65 -4.79 3.73 -8.97
N LEU A 66 -5.24 4.97 -9.01
CA LEU A 66 -4.76 6.04 -8.14
C LEU A 66 -5.87 6.40 -7.17
N THR A 67 -5.58 6.28 -5.87
CA THR A 67 -6.44 6.78 -4.79
C THR A 67 -5.85 8.08 -4.28
N VAL A 68 -6.69 9.12 -4.17
CA VAL A 68 -6.29 10.41 -3.61
C VAL A 68 -7.02 10.58 -2.29
N CYS A 69 -6.30 10.99 -1.26
CA CYS A 69 -6.84 11.23 0.07
C CYS A 69 -6.30 12.55 0.62
N ASN A 70 -7.04 13.12 1.56
CA ASN A 70 -6.50 14.18 2.40
C ASN A 70 -5.52 13.56 3.40
N HIS A 71 -4.51 14.32 3.81
CA HIS A 71 -3.52 13.91 4.80
C HIS A 71 -3.48 14.96 5.91
N VAL A 72 -3.89 14.58 7.11
CA VAL A 72 -3.99 15.44 8.29
C VAL A 72 -2.87 15.12 9.27
N ALA A 73 -2.52 13.85 9.44
CA ALA A 73 -1.49 13.41 10.37
C ALA A 73 -0.69 12.24 9.80
N VAL A 74 0.55 12.09 10.27
CA VAL A 74 1.43 10.95 9.93
C VAL A 74 0.78 9.60 10.27
N LEU A 75 -0.14 9.58 11.25
CA LEU A 75 -0.88 8.38 11.62
C LEU A 75 -1.84 7.90 10.53
N ASP A 76 -2.22 8.75 9.57
CA ASP A 76 -3.08 8.39 8.44
C ASP A 76 -2.44 7.29 7.57
N ASP A 77 -1.11 7.30 7.44
CA ASP A 77 -0.34 6.38 6.59
C ASP A 77 -0.58 4.90 6.98
N PRO A 78 -0.43 4.48 8.25
CA PRO A 78 -0.74 3.12 8.65
C PRO A 78 -2.24 2.88 8.89
N LEU A 79 -3.01 3.90 9.31
CA LEU A 79 -4.44 3.72 9.62
C LEU A 79 -5.29 3.47 8.37
N ILE A 80 -5.05 4.19 7.28
CA ILE A 80 -5.88 4.07 6.06
C ILE A 80 -5.95 2.64 5.54
N TRP A 81 -4.93 1.83 5.79
CA TRP A 81 -4.89 0.42 5.36
C TRP A 81 -5.62 -0.54 6.28
N GLY A 82 -5.87 -0.20 7.55
CA GLY A 82 -6.52 -1.12 8.48
C GLY A 82 -8.00 -1.40 8.17
N ILE A 83 -8.63 -0.60 7.29
CA ILE A 83 -9.98 -0.89 6.78
C ILE A 83 -9.97 -2.09 5.83
N LEU A 84 -8.84 -2.39 5.19
CA LEU A 84 -8.73 -3.49 4.24
C LEU A 84 -8.78 -4.86 4.94
N PRO A 85 -9.35 -5.88 4.29
CA PRO A 85 -9.26 -7.27 4.75
C PRO A 85 -7.80 -7.77 4.82
N PHE A 86 -7.50 -8.64 5.78
CA PHE A 86 -6.14 -9.16 6.01
C PHE A 86 -5.49 -9.83 4.79
N ARG A 87 -6.29 -10.39 3.86
CA ARG A 87 -5.78 -10.96 2.62
C ARG A 87 -4.98 -9.97 1.77
N TYR A 88 -5.22 -8.66 1.92
CA TYR A 88 -4.44 -7.62 1.23
C TYR A 88 -3.19 -7.21 2.02
N ALA A 89 -3.22 -7.32 3.35
CA ALA A 89 -2.12 -6.90 4.22
C ALA A 89 -0.86 -7.78 4.08
N PHE A 90 -1.04 -9.07 3.76
CA PHE A 90 0.04 -10.03 3.58
C PHE A 90 0.38 -10.30 2.10
N ASP A 91 -0.25 -9.58 1.16
CA ASP A 91 0.03 -9.72 -0.26
C ASP A 91 1.18 -8.78 -0.65
N GLY A 92 2.42 -9.25 -0.45
CA GLY A 92 3.63 -8.48 -0.75
C GLY A 92 3.85 -8.16 -2.24
N ALA A 93 3.04 -8.71 -3.15
CA ALA A 93 3.03 -8.32 -4.57
C ALA A 93 2.06 -7.16 -4.85
N ASN A 94 1.06 -6.98 -4.00
CA ASN A 94 0.09 -5.89 -4.07
C ASN A 94 0.40 -4.74 -3.12
N MET A 95 1.17 -4.96 -2.05
CA MET A 95 1.46 -3.95 -1.03
C MET A 95 2.96 -3.64 -0.94
N ARG A 96 3.28 -2.35 -1.05
CA ARG A 96 4.64 -1.80 -0.86
C ARG A 96 4.51 -0.39 -0.30
N TRP A 97 5.30 -0.07 0.70
CA TRP A 97 5.38 1.30 1.24
C TRP A 97 6.66 1.98 0.80
N GLY A 98 6.55 3.28 0.56
CA GLY A 98 7.65 4.16 0.26
C GLY A 98 7.54 5.40 1.16
N LEU A 99 8.67 6.02 1.45
CA LEU A 99 8.69 7.28 2.17
C LEU A 99 8.43 8.41 1.18
N GLY A 100 7.48 9.28 1.51
CA GLY A 100 6.90 10.27 0.61
C GLY A 100 6.84 11.68 1.20
N ALA A 101 7.87 12.14 1.91
CA ALA A 101 7.88 13.46 2.53
C ALA A 101 8.63 14.49 1.67
N HIS A 102 8.27 15.78 1.76
CA HIS A 102 8.88 16.83 0.94
C HIS A 102 10.41 16.89 1.11
N ASP A 103 10.86 16.81 2.35
CA ASP A 103 12.27 16.78 2.74
C ASP A 103 12.99 15.49 2.31
N ILE A 104 12.27 14.43 1.92
CA ILE A 104 12.84 13.18 1.41
C ILE A 104 12.84 13.16 -0.12
N CYS A 105 11.72 13.51 -0.74
CA CYS A 105 11.49 13.36 -2.18
C CYS A 105 11.97 14.53 -3.02
N PHE A 106 11.98 15.76 -2.47
CA PHE A 106 12.34 16.98 -3.21
C PHE A 106 13.60 17.63 -2.64
N LYS A 107 14.60 16.80 -2.29
CA LYS A 107 15.95 17.29 -2.03
C LYS A 107 16.53 17.78 -3.36
N ASN A 108 16.35 19.06 -3.64
CA ASN A 108 17.08 19.75 -4.70
C ASN A 108 18.55 19.83 -4.25
N LYS A 109 19.33 18.85 -4.69
CA LYS A 109 20.80 18.91 -4.68
C LYS A 109 21.27 18.82 -6.11
#